data_AF-A0A842VSN4-F1
#
_entry.id   AF-A0A842VSN4-F1
#
_cell.length_a   1.000
_cell.length_b   1.000
_cell.length_c   1.000
_cell.angle_alpha   90.00
_cell.angle_beta   90.00
_cell.angle_gamma   90.00
#
_symmetry.space_group_name_H-M   'P 1'
#
loop_
_entity.id
_entity.type
_entity.pdbx_description
1 polymer ?
#
loop_
_entity_poly.entity_id
_entity_poly.type
_entity_poly.pdbx_seq_one_letter_code
_entity_poly.pdbx_strand_id
1 'polypeptide(L)'
;ANQKLKEIINIVKKRPSIKDVRARLMLGGSSVDNPEFVEVLEHAGGAVVADSVCTSTRTFWDDNLWMPEGQEIDDDLDELVRRVYVRSLCPRIMNGHQERLKFIKSQIKNAKVDGLILQRIEFCDLHGCENMLLEHEIEEDLGIPCLSIDREHFLGDTGRLRTRVEAFLEKIGGQ
;
A
#
# COMPACT_ATOMS: atom_id res chain seq x y z
N ALA A 1 -5.71 -5.45 -21.83
CA ALA A 1 -4.84 -5.01 -20.71
C ALA A 1 -3.49 -5.75 -20.67
N ASN A 2 -3.46 -7.08 -20.82
CA ASN A 2 -2.27 -7.87 -20.48
C ASN A 2 -1.04 -7.71 -21.41
N GLN A 3 -1.22 -7.32 -22.68
CA GLN A 3 -0.07 -7.21 -23.61
C GLN A 3 0.87 -6.06 -23.23
N LYS A 4 0.34 -4.86 -22.94
CA LYS A 4 1.13 -3.71 -22.50
C LYS A 4 1.87 -3.98 -21.18
N LEU A 5 1.23 -4.70 -20.26
CA LEU A 5 1.89 -5.12 -19.00
C LEU A 5 3.09 -6.04 -19.28
N LYS A 6 2.95 -7.01 -20.19
CA LYS A 6 4.06 -7.89 -20.59
C LYS A 6 5.23 -7.09 -21.20
N GLU A 7 4.92 -6.11 -22.05
CA GLU A 7 5.92 -5.21 -22.63
C GLU A 7 6.65 -4.40 -21.54
N ILE A 8 5.92 -3.80 -20.60
CA ILE A 8 6.49 -3.04 -19.49
C ILE A 8 7.38 -3.93 -18.60
N ILE A 9 6.95 -5.14 -18.27
CA ILE A 9 7.75 -6.09 -17.48
C ILE A 9 9.09 -6.39 -18.18
N ASN A 10 9.08 -6.58 -19.50
CA ASN A 10 10.30 -6.83 -20.26
C ASN A 10 11.25 -5.62 -20.27
N ILE A 11 10.70 -4.40 -20.26
CA ILE A 11 11.48 -3.16 -20.13
C ILE A 11 12.08 -3.07 -18.73
N VAL A 12 11.28 -3.25 -17.68
CA VAL A 12 11.70 -3.12 -16.28
C VAL A 12 12.78 -4.14 -15.91
N LYS A 13 12.69 -5.39 -16.40
CA LYS A 13 13.71 -6.43 -16.18
C LYS A 13 15.11 -6.05 -16.70
N LYS A 14 15.19 -5.16 -17.68
CA LYS A 14 16.45 -4.68 -18.27
C LYS A 14 16.96 -3.40 -17.63
N ARG A 15 16.17 -2.75 -16.76
CA ARG A 15 16.59 -1.52 -16.08
C ARG A 15 17.59 -1.87 -14.98
N PRO A 16 18.61 -1.01 -14.77
CA PRO A 16 19.49 -1.17 -13.63
C PRO A 16 18.70 -1.03 -12.33
N SER A 17 19.12 -1.75 -11.29
CA SER A 17 18.58 -1.57 -9.95
C SER A 17 18.88 -0.16 -9.44
N ILE A 18 17.90 0.43 -8.73
CA ILE A 18 18.08 1.71 -8.05
C ILE A 18 18.99 1.46 -6.83
N LYS A 19 20.12 2.18 -6.75
CA LYS A 19 21.13 1.97 -5.69
C LYS A 19 21.11 3.06 -4.61
N ASP A 20 20.69 4.27 -4.94
CA ASP A 20 20.72 5.43 -4.04
C ASP A 20 19.38 5.62 -3.31
N VAL A 21 18.92 4.56 -2.64
CA VAL A 21 17.66 4.57 -1.86
C VAL A 21 17.99 4.53 -0.38
N ARG A 22 17.45 5.47 0.40
CA ARG A 22 17.63 5.51 1.86
C ARG A 22 16.80 4.45 2.58
N ALA A 23 15.56 4.25 2.15
CA ALA A 23 14.65 3.25 2.71
C ALA A 23 13.64 2.78 1.67
N ARG A 24 13.27 1.49 1.76
CA ARG A 24 12.21 0.86 0.98
C ARG A 24 10.88 1.12 1.68
N LEU A 25 9.99 1.86 1.04
CA LEU A 25 8.72 2.29 1.61
C LEU A 25 7.57 1.44 1.06
N MET A 26 6.61 1.13 1.93
CA MET A 26 5.29 0.70 1.52
C MET A 26 4.31 1.85 1.65
N LEU A 27 3.45 2.03 0.65
CA LEU A 27 2.38 3.03 0.69
C LEU A 27 1.03 2.39 0.99
N GLY A 28 0.46 2.65 2.16
CA GLY A 28 -0.87 2.21 2.55
C GLY A 28 -1.88 3.36 2.59
N GLY A 29 -3.16 3.02 2.48
CA GLY A 29 -4.26 3.91 2.85
C GLY A 29 -5.25 4.20 1.73
N SER A 30 -5.78 5.42 1.66
CA SER A 30 -6.87 5.77 0.74
C SER A 30 -6.41 5.85 -0.73
N SER A 31 -7.28 6.29 -1.64
CA SER A 31 -6.94 6.48 -3.07
C SER A 31 -5.68 7.34 -3.25
N VAL A 32 -4.85 6.98 -4.24
CA VAL A 32 -3.76 7.81 -4.77
C VAL A 32 -3.88 7.79 -6.29
N ASP A 33 -4.21 8.95 -6.85
CA ASP A 33 -4.54 9.18 -8.25
C ASP A 33 -3.58 10.17 -8.93
N ASN A 34 -2.83 10.96 -8.15
CA ASN A 34 -1.76 11.81 -8.65
C ASN A 34 -0.37 11.15 -8.41
N PRO A 35 0.40 10.82 -9.46
CA PRO A 35 1.74 10.24 -9.32
C PRO A 35 2.74 11.16 -8.61
N GLU A 36 2.52 12.48 -8.62
CA GLU A 36 3.37 13.46 -7.92
C GLU A 36 3.49 13.16 -6.42
N PHE A 37 2.47 12.54 -5.80
CA PHE A 37 2.58 12.11 -4.41
C PHE A 37 3.71 11.10 -4.22
N VAL A 38 3.82 10.12 -5.11
CA VAL A 38 4.90 9.10 -5.07
C VAL A 38 6.24 9.75 -5.37
N GLU A 39 6.28 10.68 -6.34
CA GLU A 39 7.50 11.43 -6.68
C GLU A 39 8.02 12.23 -5.48
N VAL A 40 7.15 12.85 -4.67
CA VAL A 40 7.56 13.55 -3.44
C VAL A 40 8.25 12.59 -2.45
N LEU A 41 7.73 11.36 -2.29
CA LEU A 41 8.35 10.35 -1.42
C LEU A 41 9.71 9.91 -1.96
N GLU A 42 9.82 9.75 -3.28
CA GLU A 42 11.06 9.33 -3.95
C GLU A 42 12.12 10.45 -3.94
N HIS A 43 11.71 11.70 -4.13
CA HIS A 43 12.59 12.87 -4.02
C HIS A 43 13.13 13.11 -2.61
N ALA A 44 12.40 12.69 -1.57
CA ALA A 44 12.90 12.69 -0.20
C ALA A 44 13.97 11.60 0.04
N GLY A 45 14.15 10.65 -0.89
CA GLY A 45 15.14 9.57 -0.83
C GLY A 45 14.56 8.20 -0.50
N GLY A 46 13.24 8.06 -0.43
CA GLY A 46 12.57 6.76 -0.33
C GLY A 46 12.44 6.06 -1.67
N ALA A 47 12.10 4.78 -1.67
CA ALA A 47 11.61 4.10 -2.87
C ALA A 47 10.32 3.34 -2.54
N VAL A 48 9.23 3.62 -3.26
CA VAL A 48 7.97 2.91 -3.04
C VAL A 48 8.04 1.55 -3.73
N VAL A 49 8.11 0.48 -2.93
CA VAL A 49 8.36 -0.89 -3.42
C VAL A 49 7.13 -1.80 -3.34
N ALA A 50 6.12 -1.37 -2.58
CA ALA A 50 4.84 -2.06 -2.44
C ALA A 50 3.75 -1.03 -2.07
N ASP A 51 2.49 -1.37 -2.33
CA ASP A 51 1.37 -0.55 -1.91
C ASP A 51 0.18 -1.37 -1.41
N SER A 52 -0.67 -0.70 -0.65
CA SER A 52 -2.03 -1.11 -0.33
C SER A 52 -2.90 0.15 -0.37
N VAL A 53 -3.09 0.73 -1.56
CA VAL A 53 -3.99 1.88 -1.77
C VAL A 53 -5.23 1.50 -2.59
N CYS A 54 -6.31 2.27 -2.46
CA CYS A 54 -7.60 1.95 -3.09
C CYS A 54 -7.54 1.78 -4.62
N THR A 55 -6.62 2.47 -5.30
CA THR A 55 -6.52 2.57 -6.76
C THR A 55 -5.38 1.75 -7.36
N SER A 56 -4.67 0.94 -6.56
CA SER A 56 -3.51 0.17 -7.03
C SER A 56 -3.66 -1.31 -6.65
N THR A 57 -2.71 -1.88 -5.92
CA THR A 57 -2.50 -3.32 -5.76
C THR A 57 -3.76 -4.04 -5.27
N ARG A 58 -4.57 -3.40 -4.41
CA ARG A 58 -5.85 -3.94 -3.92
C ARG A 58 -6.83 -4.38 -5.02
N THR A 59 -6.77 -3.77 -6.21
CA THR A 59 -7.73 -4.01 -7.29
C THR A 59 -7.43 -5.27 -8.11
N PHE A 60 -6.16 -5.70 -8.15
CA PHE A 60 -5.70 -6.80 -9.01
C PHE A 60 -4.88 -7.86 -8.31
N TRP A 61 -4.48 -7.67 -7.05
CA TRP A 61 -3.66 -8.63 -6.32
C TRP A 61 -4.46 -9.91 -6.01
N ASP A 62 -4.14 -10.97 -6.75
CA ASP A 62 -4.75 -12.31 -6.67
C ASP A 62 -3.83 -13.24 -5.86
N ASP A 63 -3.84 -13.08 -4.53
CA ASP A 63 -3.32 -14.11 -3.65
C ASP A 63 -4.50 -14.92 -3.14
N ASN A 64 -4.76 -16.10 -3.71
CA ASN A 64 -5.39 -17.33 -3.18
C ASN A 64 -6.43 -17.28 -2.02
N LEU A 65 -7.01 -16.14 -1.68
CA LEU A 65 -8.12 -15.97 -0.74
C LEU A 65 -9.45 -16.43 -1.37
N TRP A 66 -9.36 -16.94 -2.59
CA TRP A 66 -10.44 -17.05 -3.53
C TRP A 66 -11.34 -18.25 -3.23
N MET A 67 -10.75 -19.33 -2.74
CA MET A 67 -11.47 -20.54 -2.38
C MET A 67 -10.76 -21.18 -1.19
N PRO A 68 -11.48 -21.51 -0.10
CA PRO A 68 -11.04 -22.60 0.76
C PRO A 68 -10.76 -23.81 -0.14
N GLU A 69 -9.65 -24.52 0.07
CA GLU A 69 -9.36 -25.74 -0.69
C GLU A 69 -10.60 -26.65 -0.71
N GLY A 70 -11.12 -26.94 -1.91
CA GLY A 70 -12.25 -27.86 -2.10
C GLY A 70 -13.65 -27.25 -2.27
N GLN A 71 -13.82 -25.94 -2.44
CA GLN A 71 -15.12 -25.37 -2.89
C GLN A 71 -15.19 -25.26 -4.42
N GLU A 72 -16.13 -25.93 -5.06
CA GLU A 72 -16.47 -25.65 -6.47
C GLU A 72 -17.37 -24.39 -6.53
N ILE A 73 -17.13 -23.55 -7.55
CA ILE A 73 -17.97 -22.40 -7.84
C ILE A 73 -19.02 -22.87 -8.85
N ASP A 74 -20.27 -22.92 -8.43
CA ASP A 74 -21.38 -23.38 -9.28
C ASP A 74 -21.96 -22.27 -10.18
N ASP A 75 -21.74 -20.98 -9.86
CA ASP A 75 -22.31 -19.83 -10.59
C ASP A 75 -21.31 -18.64 -10.70
N ASP A 76 -21.09 -18.16 -11.94
CA ASP A 76 -20.25 -16.99 -12.27
C ASP A 76 -20.71 -15.70 -11.57
N LEU A 77 -22.00 -15.58 -11.24
CA LEU A 77 -22.55 -14.42 -10.53
C LEU A 77 -22.16 -14.41 -9.05
N ASP A 78 -22.17 -15.57 -8.39
CA ASP A 78 -21.75 -15.69 -7.00
C ASP A 78 -20.29 -15.30 -6.84
N GLU A 79 -19.48 -15.66 -7.84
CA GLU A 79 -18.08 -15.28 -7.89
C GLU A 79 -17.89 -13.77 -8.01
N LEU A 80 -18.61 -13.12 -8.93
CA LEU A 80 -18.56 -11.66 -9.04
C LEU A 80 -18.96 -10.97 -7.73
N VAL A 81 -20.01 -11.46 -7.06
CA VAL A 81 -20.47 -10.91 -5.78
C VAL A 81 -19.40 -11.08 -4.70
N ARG A 82 -18.80 -12.27 -4.57
CA ARG A 82 -17.70 -12.53 -3.62
C ARG A 82 -16.52 -11.61 -3.89
N ARG A 83 -16.13 -11.43 -5.16
CA ARG A 83 -15.04 -10.52 -5.54
C ARG A 83 -15.30 -9.07 -5.14
N VAL A 84 -16.54 -8.59 -5.23
CA VAL A 84 -16.86 -7.18 -4.91
C VAL A 84 -17.03 -6.96 -3.41
N TYR A 85 -17.65 -7.90 -2.70
CA TYR A 85 -18.06 -7.71 -1.31
C TYR A 85 -17.12 -8.34 -0.28
N VAL A 86 -16.47 -9.46 -0.59
CA VAL A 86 -15.65 -10.22 0.36
C VAL A 86 -14.16 -9.92 0.18
N ARG A 87 -13.69 -9.72 -1.05
CA ARG A 87 -12.26 -9.54 -1.38
C ARG A 87 -11.73 -8.13 -1.11
N SER A 88 -12.58 -7.11 -1.04
CA SER A 88 -12.11 -5.72 -0.99
C SER A 88 -11.35 -5.45 0.31
N LEU A 89 -10.04 -5.19 0.21
CA LEU A 89 -9.19 -4.73 1.32
C LEU A 89 -9.48 -3.26 1.73
N CYS A 90 -10.67 -2.76 1.42
CA CYS A 90 -11.13 -1.45 1.84
C CYS A 90 -11.63 -1.53 3.30
N PRO A 91 -11.31 -0.55 4.16
CA PRO A 91 -11.86 -0.50 5.51
C PRO A 91 -13.39 -0.37 5.57
N ARG A 92 -14.05 -0.05 4.44
CA ARG A 92 -15.52 -0.16 4.29
C ARG A 92 -16.03 -1.57 4.62
N ILE A 93 -15.21 -2.59 4.44
CA ILE A 93 -15.51 -3.97 4.87
C ILE A 93 -15.12 -4.07 6.34
N MET A 94 -16.04 -3.71 7.23
CA MET A 94 -15.76 -3.53 8.67
C MET A 94 -15.13 -4.79 9.32
N ASN A 95 -15.58 -5.99 8.94
CA ASN A 95 -15.06 -7.25 9.50
C ASN A 95 -13.79 -7.78 8.82
N GLY A 96 -13.17 -7.00 7.91
CA GLY A 96 -12.02 -7.44 7.10
C GLY A 96 -10.65 -6.99 7.60
N HIS A 97 -10.54 -6.54 8.86
CA HIS A 97 -9.32 -5.93 9.38
C HIS A 97 -8.14 -6.92 9.46
N GLN A 98 -8.39 -8.14 9.95
CA GLN A 98 -7.36 -9.16 10.07
C GLN A 98 -6.78 -9.57 8.70
N GLU A 99 -7.62 -9.62 7.68
CA GLU A 99 -7.22 -9.87 6.29
C GLU A 99 -6.37 -8.74 5.74
N ARG A 100 -6.74 -7.49 6.01
CA ARG A 100 -5.94 -6.30 5.64
C ARG A 100 -4.58 -6.29 6.33
N LEU A 101 -4.54 -6.55 7.63
CA LEU A 101 -3.30 -6.65 8.40
C LEU A 101 -2.41 -7.77 7.86
N LYS A 102 -2.97 -8.97 7.62
CA LYS A 102 -2.24 -10.10 7.03
C LYS A 102 -1.67 -9.77 5.66
N PHE A 103 -2.45 -9.09 4.81
CA PHE A 103 -2.00 -8.63 3.51
C PHE A 103 -0.84 -7.64 3.62
N ILE A 104 -0.96 -6.62 4.49
CA ILE A 104 0.11 -5.63 4.67
C ILE A 104 1.39 -6.29 5.21
N LYS A 105 1.27 -7.18 6.20
CA LYS A 105 2.41 -7.95 6.71
C LYS A 105 3.06 -8.83 5.64
N SER A 106 2.28 -9.42 4.73
CA SER A 106 2.84 -10.23 3.63
C SER A 106 3.59 -9.36 2.63
N GLN A 107 3.04 -8.20 2.26
CA GLN A 107 3.70 -7.25 1.36
C GLN A 107 4.99 -6.68 1.97
N ILE A 108 4.98 -6.33 3.25
CA ILE A 108 6.17 -5.87 3.97
C ILE A 108 7.31 -6.89 3.87
N LYS A 109 7.01 -8.17 4.15
CA LYS A 109 7.99 -9.25 4.08
C LYS A 109 8.47 -9.51 2.66
N ASN A 110 7.55 -9.61 1.70
CA ASN A 110 7.85 -9.93 0.31
C ASN A 110 8.69 -8.83 -0.37
N ALA A 111 8.35 -7.57 -0.11
CA ALA A 111 9.02 -6.42 -0.68
C ALA A 111 10.19 -5.90 0.17
N LYS A 112 10.51 -6.53 1.32
CA LYS A 112 11.56 -6.10 2.25
C LYS A 112 11.42 -4.61 2.57
N VAL A 113 10.28 -4.24 3.13
CA VAL A 113 9.94 -2.84 3.45
C VAL A 113 10.65 -2.44 4.74
N ASP A 114 11.21 -1.24 4.75
CA ASP A 114 11.91 -0.62 5.88
C ASP A 114 11.00 0.37 6.64
N GLY A 115 9.95 0.90 5.99
CA GLY A 115 8.99 1.81 6.62
C GLY A 115 7.64 1.84 5.90
N LEU A 116 6.57 2.02 6.68
CA LEU A 116 5.20 2.07 6.16
C LEU A 116 4.62 3.49 6.24
N ILE A 117 4.22 4.06 5.11
CA ILE A 117 3.52 5.34 5.05
C ILE A 117 2.02 5.06 4.91
N LEU A 118 1.23 5.52 5.88
CA LEU A 118 -0.21 5.38 5.93
C LEU A 118 -0.86 6.72 5.60
N GLN A 119 -1.17 6.96 4.32
CA GLN A 119 -1.82 8.20 3.90
C GLN A 119 -3.34 8.09 3.85
N ARG A 120 -4.03 9.18 4.17
CA ARG A 120 -5.45 9.34 3.87
C ARG A 120 -5.71 10.68 3.23
N ILE A 121 -6.63 10.69 2.28
CA ILE A 121 -7.30 11.91 1.85
C ILE A 121 -8.11 12.41 3.04
N GLU A 122 -8.11 13.72 3.27
CA GLU A 122 -8.91 14.37 4.31
C GLU A 122 -10.37 13.89 4.25
N PHE A 123 -10.97 13.72 5.43
CA PHE A 123 -12.33 13.21 5.63
C PHE A 123 -12.58 11.76 5.19
N CYS A 124 -11.52 11.00 4.90
CA CYS A 124 -11.65 9.55 4.78
C CYS A 124 -11.61 8.87 6.15
N ASP A 125 -12.71 8.94 6.90
CA ASP A 125 -12.81 8.41 8.27
C ASP A 125 -12.45 6.92 8.37
N LEU A 126 -12.90 6.16 7.37
CA LEU A 126 -12.60 4.72 7.24
C LEU A 126 -11.10 4.43 7.26
N HIS A 127 -10.32 5.20 6.50
CA HIS A 127 -8.86 5.07 6.50
C HIS A 127 -8.21 5.72 7.71
N GLY A 128 -8.82 6.75 8.29
CA GLY A 128 -8.39 7.32 9.56
C GLY A 128 -8.34 6.29 10.69
N CYS A 129 -9.47 5.61 10.91
CA CYS A 129 -9.55 4.59 11.95
C CYS A 129 -8.65 3.38 11.65
N GLU A 130 -8.63 2.91 10.40
CA GLU A 130 -7.82 1.76 10.02
C GLU A 130 -6.31 2.04 10.14
N ASN A 131 -5.85 3.21 9.68
CA ASN A 131 -4.43 3.55 9.72
C ASN A 131 -3.90 3.57 11.17
N MET A 132 -4.69 4.07 12.12
CA MET A 132 -4.33 4.07 13.54
C MET A 132 -4.12 2.63 14.08
N LEU A 133 -4.99 1.70 13.70
CA LEU A 133 -4.85 0.28 14.11
C LEU A 133 -3.64 -0.37 13.45
N LEU A 134 -3.49 -0.19 12.13
CA LEU A 134 -2.37 -0.73 11.37
C LEU A 134 -1.02 -0.21 11.88
N GLU A 135 -0.93 1.08 12.19
CA GLU A 135 0.29 1.68 12.76
C GLU A 135 0.71 0.96 14.04
N HIS A 136 -0.22 0.80 14.99
CA HIS A 136 0.05 0.12 16.26
C HIS A 136 0.48 -1.34 16.04
N GLU A 137 -0.31 -2.12 15.29
CA GLU A 137 -0.06 -3.56 15.12
C GLU A 137 1.18 -3.86 14.27
N ILE A 138 1.50 -3.03 13.27
CA ILE A 138 2.71 -3.23 12.44
C ILE A 138 3.96 -2.88 13.23
N GLU A 139 3.95 -1.80 14.01
CA GLU A 139 5.08 -1.45 14.88
C GLU A 139 5.27 -2.51 15.98
N GLU A 140 4.19 -2.99 16.61
CA GLU A 140 4.25 -4.03 17.65
C GLU A 140 4.73 -5.38 17.09
N ASP A 141 4.16 -5.84 15.98
CA ASP A 141 4.39 -7.21 15.50
C ASP A 141 5.66 -7.36 14.66
N LEU A 142 6.05 -6.31 13.92
CA LEU A 142 7.16 -6.35 12.96
C LEU A 142 8.29 -5.36 13.28
N GLY A 143 8.10 -4.41 14.20
CA GLY A 143 9.08 -3.37 14.48
C GLY A 143 9.31 -2.40 13.31
N ILE A 144 8.38 -2.35 12.34
CA ILE A 144 8.51 -1.50 11.16
C ILE A 144 7.96 -0.11 11.46
N PRO A 145 8.79 0.96 11.43
CA PRO A 145 8.33 2.31 11.70
C PRO A 145 7.20 2.73 10.75
N CYS A 146 6.20 3.41 11.30
CA CYS A 146 5.06 3.91 10.54
C CYS A 146 5.01 5.45 10.52
N LEU A 147 4.42 6.00 9.45
CA LEU A 147 4.14 7.44 9.31
C LEU A 147 2.73 7.65 8.77
N SER A 148 1.85 8.17 9.62
CA SER A 148 0.49 8.55 9.22
C SER A 148 0.43 9.98 8.63
N ILE A 149 -0.16 10.14 7.44
CA ILE A 149 -0.23 11.42 6.71
C ILE A 149 -1.65 11.73 6.27
N ASP A 150 -2.10 12.95 6.55
CA ASP A 150 -3.32 13.52 5.98
C ASP A 150 -2.96 14.38 4.78
N ARG A 151 -3.66 14.19 3.67
CA ARG A 151 -3.46 14.94 2.43
C ARG A 151 -4.78 15.46 1.86
N GLU A 152 -4.70 16.58 1.19
CA GLU A 152 -5.79 17.05 0.33
C GLU A 152 -5.81 16.28 -1.00
N HIS A 153 -6.91 16.38 -1.74
CA HIS A 153 -7.01 15.82 -3.10
C HIS A 153 -6.01 16.48 -4.05
N PHE A 154 -5.88 17.81 -3.97
CA PHE A 154 -4.86 18.56 -4.68
C PHE A 154 -3.60 18.65 -3.83
N LEU A 155 -2.44 18.41 -4.45
CA LEU A 155 -1.14 18.48 -3.79
C LEU A 155 -0.69 19.94 -3.59
N GLY A 156 -1.42 20.68 -2.74
CA GLY A 156 -1.13 22.09 -2.45
C GLY A 156 0.08 22.29 -1.53
N ASP A 157 0.41 21.31 -0.68
CA ASP A 157 1.43 21.44 0.38
C ASP A 157 2.50 20.33 0.30
N THR A 158 3.14 20.22 -0.86
CA THR A 158 4.22 19.24 -1.11
C THR A 158 5.45 19.49 -0.25
N GLY A 159 5.74 20.75 0.08
CA GLY A 159 6.88 21.14 0.93
C GLY A 159 6.78 20.55 2.34
N ARG A 160 5.63 20.70 2.99
CA ARG A 160 5.39 20.12 4.33
C ARG A 160 5.44 18.60 4.30
N LEU A 161 4.84 17.99 3.28
CA LEU A 161 4.86 16.53 3.09
C LEU A 161 6.29 16.02 2.97
N ARG A 162 7.10 16.66 2.12
CA ARG A 162 8.51 16.29 1.91
C ARG A 162 9.30 16.32 3.21
N THR A 163 9.21 17.41 3.99
CA THR A 163 9.96 17.53 5.25
C THR A 163 9.57 16.44 6.26
N ARG A 164 8.29 16.09 6.35
CA ARG A 164 7.84 14.99 7.23
C ARG A 164 8.42 13.64 6.79
N VAL A 165 8.49 13.40 5.48
CA VAL A 165 9.06 12.17 4.92
C VAL A 165 10.58 12.14 5.12
N GLU A 166 11.29 13.25 4.92
CA GLU A 166 12.72 13.35 5.19
C GLU A 166 13.05 13.00 6.65
N ALA A 167 12.32 13.60 7.61
CA ALA A 167 12.47 13.29 9.03
C ALA A 167 12.15 11.81 9.36
N PHE A 168 11.17 11.23 8.68
CA PHE A 168 10.83 9.82 8.84
C PHE A 168 11.93 8.89 8.29
N LEU A 169 12.52 9.23 7.14
CA LEU A 169 13.64 8.49 6.57
C LEU A 169 14.88 8.57 7.48
N GLU A 170 15.14 9.72 8.11
CA GLU A 170 16.20 9.86 9.11
C GLU A 170 15.96 8.97 10.34
N LYS A 171 14.70 8.87 10.81
CA LYS A 171 14.32 7.96 11.91
C LYS A 171 14.59 6.48 11.56
N ILE A 172 14.32 6.06 10.33
CA ILE A 172 14.57 4.68 9.87
C ILE A 172 16.08 4.39 9.79
N GLY A 173 16.87 5.30 9.20
CA GLY A 173 18.31 5.10 9.00
C GLY A 173 19.17 5.27 10.26
N GLY A 174 18.61 5.78 11.35
CA GLY A 174 19.28 5.96 12.64
C GLY A 174 19.16 4.77 13.61
N GLN A 175 18.59 3.64 13.16
CA GLN A 175 18.48 2.38 13.92
C GLN A 175 19.65 1.43 13.65
#